data_AF-A0AAD0L7S9-F1
#
_entry.id   AF-A0AAD0L7S9-F1
#
_cell.length_a   1.000
_cell.length_b   1.000
_cell.length_c   1.000
_cell.angle_alpha   90.00
_cell.angle_beta   90.00
_cell.angle_gamma   90.00
#
_symmetry.space_group_name_H-M   'P 1'
#
loop_
_entity.id
_entity.type
_entity.pdbx_description
1 polymer ?
#
loop_
_entity_poly.entity_id
_entity_poly.type
_entity_poly.pdbx_seq_one_letter_code
_entity_poly.pdbx_strand_id
1 'polypeptide(L)' 'MLILTRKVGESIVINDDIKVTILGVKGMQVRIGIDAPKDVQVHREEIFKRIQAGNPAPEKADDQY' A
#
# COMPACT_ATOMS: atom_id res chain seq x y z
N MET A 1 -13.19 9.11 6.13
CA MET A 1 -13.12 7.72 5.61
C MET A 1 -14.06 7.62 4.41
N LEU A 2 -13.54 7.27 3.24
CA LEU A 2 -14.33 7.01 2.02
C LEU A 2 -14.29 5.51 1.75
N ILE A 3 -15.44 4.88 1.50
CA ILE A 3 -15.56 3.43 1.30
C ILE A 3 -15.90 3.16 -0.16
N LEU A 4 -15.06 2.37 -0.84
CA LEU A 4 -15.23 1.99 -2.23
C LEU A 4 -15.10 0.48 -2.37
N THR A 5 -16.06 -0.16 -3.04
CA THR A 5 -15.98 -1.58 -3.37
C THR A 5 -15.43 -1.73 -4.78
N ARG A 6 -14.32 -2.43 -4.94
CA ARG A 6 -13.67 -2.72 -6.22
C ARG A 6 -13.59 -4.22 -6.49
N LYS A 7 -13.77 -4.60 -7.75
CA LYS A 7 -13.49 -5.96 -8.24
C LYS A 7 -12.02 -6.13 -8.58
N VAL A 8 -11.58 -7.39 -8.70
CA VAL A 8 -10.25 -7.71 -9.23
C VAL A 8 -10.08 -7.12 -10.62
N GLY A 9 -8.98 -6.41 -10.85
CA GLY A 9 -8.68 -5.66 -12.07
C GLY A 9 -9.15 -4.20 -12.04
N GLU A 10 -10.00 -3.79 -11.10
CA GLU A 10 -10.40 -2.40 -10.97
C GLU A 10 -9.38 -1.59 -10.18
N SER A 11 -9.34 -0.28 -10.46
CA SER A 11 -8.41 0.67 -9.85
C SER A 11 -9.14 1.83 -9.18
N ILE A 12 -8.46 2.44 -8.21
CA ILE A 12 -8.82 3.68 -7.53
C ILE A 12 -7.67 4.65 -7.77
N VAL A 13 -7.98 5.90 -8.10
CA VAL A 13 -6.99 6.97 -8.26
C VAL A 13 -7.16 7.94 -7.10
N ILE A 14 -6.05 8.31 -6.46
CA ILE A 14 -5.97 9.26 -5.34
C ILE A 14 -5.10 10.42 -5.81
N ASN A 15 -5.63 11.64 -5.75
CA ASN A 15 -5.08 12.80 -6.47
C ASN A 15 -4.90 12.47 -7.97
N ASP A 16 -3.81 12.90 -8.59
CA ASP A 16 -3.52 12.65 -10.00
C ASP A 16 -2.40 11.61 -10.21
N ASP A 17 -1.63 11.30 -9.17
CA ASP A 17 -0.37 10.53 -9.29
C ASP A 17 -0.39 9.16 -8.60
N ILE A 18 -1.39 8.88 -7.74
CA ILE A 18 -1.43 7.61 -6.98
C ILE A 18 -2.54 6.74 -7.54
N LYS A 19 -2.19 5.54 -7.98
CA LYS A 19 -3.14 4.53 -8.49
C LYS A 19 -3.04 3.25 -7.68
N VAL A 20 -4.17 2.85 -7.10
CA VAL A 20 -4.31 1.62 -6.33
C VAL A 20 -5.12 0.63 -7.14
N THR A 21 -4.54 -0.51 -7.48
CA THR A 21 -5.15 -1.55 -8.31
C THR A 21 -5.38 -2.82 -7.49
N ILE A 22 -6.57 -3.41 -7.59
CA ILE A 22 -6.83 -4.71 -6.98
C ILE A 22 -6.33 -5.80 -7.95
N LEU A 23 -5.20 -6.44 -7.63
CA LEU A 23 -4.57 -7.43 -8.49
C LEU A 23 -5.20 -8.82 -8.34
N GLY A 24 -5.76 -9.13 -7.16
CA GLY A 24 -6.34 -10.43 -6.91
C GLY A 24 -6.85 -10.58 -5.48
N VAL A 25 -7.68 -11.59 -5.27
CA VAL A 25 -8.13 -12.00 -3.94
C VAL A 25 -7.85 -13.48 -3.79
N LYS A 26 -7.21 -13.87 -2.69
CA LYS A 26 -6.93 -15.25 -2.32
C LYS A 26 -7.41 -15.51 -0.91
N GLY A 27 -8.60 -16.12 -0.79
CA GLY A 27 -9.27 -16.31 0.49
C GLY A 27 -9.54 -14.97 1.16
N MET A 28 -8.93 -14.72 2.31
CA MET A 28 -9.05 -13.46 3.05
C MET A 28 -7.96 -12.44 2.72
N GLN A 29 -6.98 -12.79 1.88
CA GLN A 29 -5.89 -11.89 1.48
C GLN A 29 -6.22 -11.21 0.16
N VAL A 30 -5.99 -9.90 0.09
CA VAL A 30 -6.13 -9.11 -1.13
C VAL A 30 -4.75 -8.69 -1.60
N ARG A 31 -4.44 -8.94 -2.86
CA ARG A 31 -3.24 -8.42 -3.50
C ARG A 31 -3.56 -7.05 -4.08
N ILE A 32 -2.85 -6.04 -3.59
CA ILE A 32 -3.05 -4.64 -3.96
C ILE A 32 -1.76 -4.16 -4.62
N GLY A 33 -1.86 -3.62 -5.84
CA GLY A 33 -0.79 -2.89 -6.49
C GLY A 33 -0.94 -1.41 -6.18
N ILE A 34 0.14 -0.74 -5.79
CA ILE A 34 0.16 0.70 -5.55
C ILE A 34 1.21 1.28 -6.48
N ASP A 35 0.78 2.14 -7.39
CA ASP A 35 1.62 2.94 -8.26
C ASP A 35 1.59 4.37 -7.73
N ALA A 36 2.75 4.88 -7.33
CA ALA A 36 2.90 6.19 -6.72
C ALA A 36 4.26 6.77 -7.11
N PRO A 37 4.37 8.10 -7.25
CA PRO A 37 5.64 8.76 -7.55
C PRO A 37 6.63 8.60 -6.40
N LYS A 38 7.94 8.72 -6.70
CA LYS A 38 9.04 8.50 -5.73
C LYS A 38 9.02 9.44 -4.53
N ASP A 39 8.40 10.61 -4.65
CA ASP A 39 8.20 11.55 -3.55
C ASP A 39 7.23 11.02 -2.48
N VAL A 40 6.35 10.08 -2.85
CA VAL A 40 5.37 9.50 -1.94
C VAL A 40 5.86 8.15 -1.44
N GLN A 41 6.21 8.08 -0.16
CA GLN A 41 6.58 6.82 0.48
C GLN A 41 5.33 5.99 0.79
N VAL A 42 5.34 4.73 0.34
CA VAL A 42 4.28 3.75 0.61
C VAL A 42 4.77 2.76 1.65
N HIS A 43 4.12 2.75 2.82
CA HIS A 43 4.48 1.88 3.94
C HIS A 43 3.29 1.00 4.32
N ARG A 44 3.58 -0.19 4.86
CA ARG A 44 2.55 -0.96 5.59
C ARG A 44 2.23 -0.27 6.91
N GLU A 45 0.96 -0.26 7.30
CA GLU A 45 0.49 0.51 8.47
C GLU A 45 1.25 0.14 9.75
N GLU A 46 1.51 -1.15 9.98
CA GLU A 46 2.23 -1.64 11.14
C GLU A 46 3.68 -1.15 11.19
N ILE A 47 4.32 -0.97 10.04
CA ILE A 47 5.69 -0.46 9.93
C ILE A 47 5.68 1.05 10.15
N PHE A 48 4.73 1.77 9.54
CA PHE A 48 4.58 3.20 9.73
C PHE A 48 4.36 3.58 11.20
N LYS A 49 3.47 2.86 11.90
CA LYS A 49 3.21 3.07 13.34
C LYS A 49 4.46 2.86 14.20
N ARG A 50 5.30 1.87 13.85
CA ARG A 50 6.56 1.61 14.57
C ARG A 50 7.58 2.74 14.38
N ILE A 51 7.72 3.24 13.16
CA ILE A 51 8.63 4.36 12.84
C ILE A 51 8.17 5.63 13.57
N GLN A 52 6.86 5.91 13.56
CA GLN A 52 6.31 7.09 14.26
C GLN A 52 6.48 7.01 15.78
N ALA A 53 6.48 5.79 16.36
CA ALA A 53 6.72 5.57 17.79
C ALA A 53 8.19 5.74 18.21
N GLY A 54 9.09 6.15 17.32
CA GLY A 54 10.48 6.46 17.64
C GLY A 54 11.39 5.25 17.76
N ASN A 55 10.91 4.05 17.41
CA ASN A 55 11.78 2.88 17.27
C ASN A 55 12.49 2.94 15.91
N PRO A 56 13.80 2.67 15.86
CA PRO A 56 14.53 2.65 14.60
C PRO A 56 13.87 1.63 13.65
N ALA A 57 13.67 2.06 12.39
CA ALA A 57 13.18 1.19 11.34
C ALA A 57 14.07 -0.07 11.29
N PRO A 58 13.49 -1.28 11.06
CA PRO A 58 14.30 -2.46 10.87
C PRO A 58 15.28 -2.19 9.71
N GLU A 59 16.56 -2.25 10.03
CA GLU A 59 17.65 -2.05 9.08
C GLU A 59 17.55 -3.16 8.03
N LYS A 60 17.06 -2.80 6.83
CA LYS A 60 16.86 -3.68 5.66
C LYS A 60 15.88 -4.83 5.88
N ALA A 61 14.62 -4.59 5.56
CA ALA A 61 13.75 -5.67 5.08
C ALA A 61 13.61 -5.45 3.58
N ASP A 62 14.26 -6.31 2.79
CA ASP A 62 14.33 -6.25 1.34
C ASP A 62 12.94 -6.05 0.72
N ASP A 63 12.75 -4.90 0.07
CA ASP A 63 11.61 -4.57 -0.80
C ASP A 63 11.66 -5.39 -2.10
N GLN A 64 11.72 -6.73 -2.00
CA GLN A 64 11.59 -7.63 -3.14
C GLN A 64 10.88 -8.93 -2.75
N TYR A 65 9.54 -8.95 -2.86
CA TYR A 65 8.81 -10.13 -3.36
C TYR A 65 7.45 -9.76 -3.94
#